data_AF-A0A2P8F8L6-F1
#
_entry.id   AF-A0A2P8F8L6-F1
#
_cell.length_a   1.000
_cell.length_b   1.000
_cell.length_c   1.000
_cell.angle_alpha   90.00
_cell.angle_beta   90.00
_cell.angle_gamma   90.00
#
_symmetry.space_group_name_H-M   'P 1'
#
loop_
_entity.id
_entity.type
_entity.pdbx_description
1 polymer ?
#
loop_
_entity_poly.entity_id
_entity_poly.type
_entity_poly.pdbx_seq_one_letter_code
_entity_poly.pdbx_strand_id
1 'polypeptide(L)'
;CMEGPELTCLQKCYWPKTDSPTIKSEEEPNFSEIPTYTTQFNWAYLDHADAQIGQFGWAYSIYLLHRYGAQEKEAGFYASKVIQAFPHLQEPVPSTRFEGFNLEPALIYRWRFVEHFAGWFGLIEIRKGTNDVFDRQAIIQKAAIFSELFQVDAQKGSVK
;
A
#
# COMPACT_ATOMS: atom_id res chain seq x y z
N CYS A 1 -49.74 -29.12 1.95
CA CYS A 1 -49.29 -30.22 1.09
C CYS A 1 -48.73 -29.64 -0.20
N MET A 2 -47.81 -30.36 -0.85
CA MET A 2 -47.12 -29.95 -2.08
C MET A 2 -48.06 -29.42 -3.17
N GLU A 3 -47.57 -28.45 -3.96
CA GLU A 3 -47.65 -28.35 -5.43
C GLU A 3 -47.21 -26.93 -5.89
N GLY A 4 -46.27 -26.83 -6.84
CA GLY A 4 -46.00 -25.60 -7.60
C GLY A 4 -46.95 -25.48 -8.81
N PRO A 5 -46.64 -24.73 -9.90
CA PRO A 5 -45.55 -23.78 -10.15
C PRO A 5 -46.08 -22.40 -10.67
N GLU A 6 -45.18 -21.54 -11.15
CA GLU A 6 -45.41 -20.27 -11.87
C GLU A 6 -45.58 -18.97 -11.06
N LEU A 7 -44.44 -18.43 -10.64
CA LEU A 7 -44.21 -16.98 -10.68
C LEU A 7 -42.93 -16.70 -11.50
N THR A 8 -43.14 -16.69 -12.82
CA THR A 8 -42.71 -15.66 -13.79
C THR A 8 -41.27 -15.12 -13.75
N CYS A 9 -40.42 -15.73 -14.59
CA CYS A 9 -39.69 -15.13 -15.73
C CYS A 9 -38.83 -13.83 -15.63
N LEU A 10 -38.80 -13.05 -14.54
CA LEU A 10 -38.04 -11.78 -14.54
C LEU A 10 -36.80 -11.73 -13.63
N GLN A 11 -36.47 -12.81 -12.92
CA GLN A 11 -35.22 -12.90 -12.14
C GLN A 11 -34.11 -13.75 -12.78
N LYS A 12 -34.29 -14.21 -14.03
CA LYS A 12 -33.35 -15.15 -14.69
C LYS A 12 -32.49 -14.55 -15.81
N CYS A 13 -32.56 -13.25 -16.09
CA CYS A 13 -31.93 -12.68 -17.30
C CYS A 13 -30.78 -11.67 -17.11
N TYR A 14 -30.19 -11.50 -15.93
CA TYR A 14 -29.01 -10.62 -15.79
C TYR A 14 -27.95 -11.16 -14.82
N TRP A 15 -27.52 -12.41 -15.02
CA TRP A 15 -26.18 -12.84 -14.61
C TRP A 15 -25.82 -14.10 -15.41
N PRO A 16 -24.80 -14.08 -16.30
CA PRO A 16 -24.34 -15.32 -16.88
C PRO A 16 -23.77 -16.17 -15.75
N LYS A 17 -24.33 -17.37 -15.54
CA LYS A 17 -23.66 -18.43 -14.79
C LYS A 17 -22.49 -18.92 -15.64
N THR A 18 -21.40 -18.16 -15.63
CA THR A 18 -20.11 -18.69 -16.07
C THR A 18 -19.51 -19.40 -14.87
N ASP A 19 -19.15 -20.66 -15.05
CA ASP A 19 -18.21 -21.34 -14.16
C ASP A 19 -17.02 -20.40 -13.97
N SER A 20 -16.91 -19.81 -12.77
CA SER A 20 -15.75 -18.99 -12.43
C SER A 20 -14.54 -19.89 -12.55
N PRO A 21 -13.55 -19.58 -13.41
CA PRO A 21 -12.32 -20.34 -13.42
C PRO A 21 -11.72 -20.21 -12.03
N THR A 22 -11.63 -21.32 -11.31
CA THR A 22 -10.90 -21.40 -10.05
C THR A 22 -9.44 -21.17 -10.40
N ILE A 23 -8.98 -19.92 -10.28
CA ILE A 23 -7.54 -19.61 -10.31
C ILE A 23 -6.95 -20.33 -9.11
N LYS A 24 -6.33 -21.49 -9.33
CA LYS A 24 -5.44 -22.09 -8.36
C LYS A 24 -4.21 -21.21 -8.30
N SER A 25 -4.15 -20.25 -7.37
CA SER A 25 -2.92 -19.50 -7.12
C SER A 25 -2.02 -20.33 -6.20
N GLU A 26 -1.38 -21.35 -6.77
CA GLU A 26 -0.14 -21.93 -6.26
C GLU A 26 1.05 -21.31 -7.02
N GLU A 27 1.02 -20.02 -7.28
CA GLU A 27 2.18 -19.30 -7.78
C GLU A 27 2.94 -18.78 -6.55
N GLU A 28 4.16 -19.29 -6.36
CA GLU A 28 5.09 -18.64 -5.42
C GLU A 28 5.19 -17.16 -5.80
N PRO A 29 5.23 -16.26 -4.81
CA PRO A 29 5.20 -14.83 -5.08
C PRO A 29 6.37 -14.46 -6.02
N ASN A 30 6.05 -14.06 -7.24
CA ASN A 30 7.01 -13.67 -8.26
C ASN A 30 7.27 -12.17 -8.15
N PHE A 31 8.40 -11.80 -7.56
CA PHE A 31 8.74 -10.42 -7.22
C PHE A 31 9.37 -9.62 -8.38
N SER A 32 9.37 -10.17 -9.59
CA SER A 32 9.88 -9.50 -10.80
C SER A 32 9.16 -8.17 -11.11
N GLU A 33 8.02 -7.92 -10.49
CA GLU A 33 7.21 -6.71 -10.68
C GLU A 33 7.69 -5.51 -9.84
N ILE A 34 8.45 -5.72 -8.76
CA ILE A 34 8.90 -4.64 -7.86
C ILE A 34 9.66 -3.53 -8.60
N PRO A 35 10.65 -3.82 -9.47
CA PRO A 35 11.36 -2.78 -10.19
C PRO A 35 10.44 -1.96 -11.10
N THR A 36 9.55 -2.64 -11.85
CA THR A 36 8.58 -1.97 -12.72
C THR A 36 7.62 -1.09 -11.92
N TYR A 37 7.09 -1.62 -10.82
CA TYR A 37 6.16 -0.89 -9.95
C TYR A 37 6.81 0.35 -9.31
N THR A 38 8.06 0.26 -8.87
CA THR A 38 8.75 1.36 -8.17
C THR A 38 9.33 2.41 -9.12
N THR A 39 9.69 2.04 -10.36
CA THR A 39 10.42 2.94 -11.30
C THR A 39 9.63 3.38 -12.52
N GLN A 40 8.63 2.60 -12.98
CA GLN A 40 7.91 2.88 -14.23
C GLN A 40 6.43 3.22 -13.99
N PHE A 41 5.77 2.52 -13.06
CA PHE A 41 4.39 2.80 -12.73
C PHE A 41 4.26 4.13 -11.97
N ASN A 42 3.37 5.03 -12.42
CA ASN A 42 3.12 6.30 -11.74
C ASN A 42 2.11 6.11 -10.60
N TRP A 43 2.58 6.22 -9.35
CA TRP A 43 1.74 5.98 -8.18
C TRP A 43 0.63 7.02 -8.01
N ALA A 44 0.76 8.22 -8.59
CA ALA A 44 -0.28 9.25 -8.56
C ALA A 44 -1.57 8.84 -9.28
N TYR A 45 -1.52 7.80 -10.12
CA TYR A 45 -2.73 7.24 -10.71
C TYR A 45 -3.70 6.66 -9.66
N LEU A 46 -3.18 6.22 -8.50
CA LEU A 46 -3.97 5.54 -7.47
C LEU A 46 -4.74 6.51 -6.55
N ASP A 47 -4.28 7.75 -6.41
CA ASP A 47 -4.87 8.73 -5.48
C ASP A 47 -5.17 10.10 -6.12
N HIS A 48 -4.74 10.31 -7.37
CA HIS A 48 -4.86 11.57 -8.11
C HIS A 48 -4.20 12.76 -7.40
N ALA A 49 -3.22 12.51 -6.52
CA ALA A 49 -2.46 13.55 -5.85
C ALA A 49 -1.19 13.87 -6.64
N ASP A 50 -0.99 15.14 -7.01
CA ASP A 50 0.25 15.55 -7.69
C ASP A 50 1.37 15.77 -6.65
N ALA A 51 2.03 14.68 -6.29
CA ALA A 51 3.07 14.65 -5.27
C ALA A 51 4.09 13.58 -5.58
N GLN A 52 5.32 13.77 -5.14
CA GLN A 52 6.37 12.76 -5.26
C GLN A 52 6.40 11.78 -4.07
N ILE A 53 5.87 12.19 -2.91
CA ILE A 53 5.95 11.42 -1.67
C ILE A 53 5.33 10.02 -1.83
N GLY A 54 5.93 9.05 -1.14
CA GLY A 54 5.60 7.63 -1.26
C GLY A 54 6.47 6.93 -2.30
N GLN A 55 6.39 7.35 -3.57
CA GLN A 55 7.19 6.75 -4.64
C GLN A 55 8.63 7.26 -4.61
N PHE A 56 8.80 8.58 -4.55
CA PHE A 56 10.10 9.17 -4.28
C PHE A 56 10.52 8.79 -2.85
N GLY A 57 11.65 8.11 -2.73
CA GLY A 57 12.15 7.60 -1.46
C GLY A 57 11.69 6.18 -1.11
N TRP A 58 11.03 5.43 -2.00
CA TRP A 58 10.57 4.06 -1.71
C TRP A 58 11.68 3.15 -1.15
N ALA A 59 12.90 3.23 -1.70
CA ALA A 59 14.03 2.43 -1.24
C ALA A 59 14.51 2.85 0.16
N TYR A 60 14.45 4.15 0.48
CA TYR A 60 14.73 4.63 1.83
C TYR A 60 13.65 4.15 2.81
N SER A 61 12.39 4.11 2.40
CA SER A 61 11.31 3.53 3.20
C SER A 61 11.47 2.04 3.45
N ILE A 62 11.96 1.27 2.46
CA ILE A 62 12.37 -0.12 2.65
C ILE A 62 13.51 -0.23 3.67
N TYR A 63 14.53 0.64 3.60
CA TYR A 63 15.58 0.71 4.61
C TYR A 63 15.02 1.01 6.02
N LEU A 64 14.05 1.92 6.13
CA LEU A 64 13.39 2.20 7.41
C LEU A 64 12.60 1.00 7.94
N LEU A 65 11.88 0.27 7.07
CA LEU A 65 11.19 -0.98 7.45
C LEU A 65 12.20 -2.03 7.92
N HIS A 66 13.32 -2.19 7.22
CA HIS A 66 14.39 -3.08 7.65
C HIS A 66 14.90 -2.71 9.05
N ARG A 67 15.13 -1.42 9.31
CA ARG A 67 15.71 -0.91 10.56
C ARG A 67 14.75 -0.89 11.75
N TYR A 68 13.49 -0.56 11.52
CA TYR A 68 12.52 -0.27 12.60
C TYR A 68 11.32 -1.21 12.62
N GLY A 69 11.03 -1.91 11.53
CA GLY A 69 9.81 -2.67 11.34
C GLY A 69 9.74 -4.00 12.09
N ALA A 70 10.79 -4.41 12.80
CA ALA A 70 10.70 -5.56 13.71
C ALA A 70 9.69 -5.30 14.85
N GLN A 71 9.52 -4.04 15.24
CA GLN A 71 8.51 -3.61 16.22
C GLN A 71 7.34 -2.94 15.50
N GLU A 72 6.16 -3.01 16.11
CA GLU A 72 5.00 -2.25 15.68
C GLU A 72 5.28 -0.75 15.75
N LYS A 73 4.97 -0.05 14.65
CA LYS A 73 5.11 1.41 14.52
C LYS A 73 3.95 1.95 13.71
N GLU A 74 3.54 3.18 13.98
CA GLU A 74 2.54 3.87 13.15
C GLU A 74 3.10 4.18 11.76
N ALA A 75 2.26 4.18 10.73
CA ALA A 75 2.61 4.64 9.39
C ALA A 75 3.19 6.08 9.41
N GLY A 76 2.65 6.94 10.28
CA GLY A 76 3.14 8.31 10.49
C GLY A 76 4.59 8.39 10.98
N PHE A 77 5.07 7.40 11.75
CA PHE A 77 6.47 7.32 12.15
C PHE A 77 7.40 7.22 10.94
N TYR A 78 7.05 6.37 9.96
CA TYR A 78 7.84 6.25 8.74
C TYR A 78 7.72 7.47 7.85
N ALA A 79 6.51 8.03 7.69
CA ALA A 79 6.31 9.25 6.92
C ALA A 79 7.16 10.41 7.45
N SER A 80 7.18 10.63 8.77
CA SER A 80 7.99 11.69 9.39
C SER A 80 9.49 11.50 9.16
N LYS A 81 10.00 10.26 9.20
CA LYS A 81 11.40 9.94 8.88
C LYS A 81 11.75 10.27 7.43
N VAL A 82 10.87 9.93 6.49
CA VAL A 82 11.04 10.21 5.06
C VAL A 82 11.05 11.71 4.81
N ILE A 83 10.07 12.44 5.35
CA ILE A 83 10.00 13.91 5.22
C ILE A 83 11.22 14.58 5.86
N GLN A 84 11.68 14.10 7.02
CA GLN A 84 12.89 14.60 7.66
C GLN A 84 14.14 14.39 6.78
N ALA A 85 14.24 13.24 6.09
CA ALA A 85 15.35 12.94 5.18
C ALA A 85 15.25 13.71 3.86
N PHE A 86 14.04 14.03 3.41
CA PHE A 86 13.75 14.70 2.15
C PHE A 86 12.76 15.86 2.35
N PRO A 87 13.20 17.00 2.91
CA PRO A 87 12.29 18.08 3.33
C PRO A 87 11.42 18.67 2.21
N HIS A 88 11.86 18.60 0.95
CA HIS A 88 11.10 19.07 -0.21
C HIS A 88 9.78 18.28 -0.44
N LEU A 89 9.61 17.13 0.22
CA LEU A 89 8.36 16.34 0.16
C LEU A 89 7.26 16.85 1.11
N GLN A 90 7.54 17.88 1.91
CA GLN A 90 6.59 18.41 2.90
C GLN A 90 5.55 19.37 2.31
N GLU A 91 5.74 19.83 1.07
CA GLU A 91 4.87 20.82 0.45
C GLU A 91 3.39 20.38 0.45
N PRO A 92 2.43 21.29 0.77
CA PRO A 92 1.01 20.97 0.73
C PRO A 92 0.58 20.50 -0.66
N VAL A 93 -0.23 19.44 -0.71
CA VAL A 93 -0.68 18.87 -1.98
C VAL A 93 -2.16 19.19 -2.17
N PRO A 94 -2.54 20.01 -3.17
CA PRO A 94 -3.94 20.33 -3.42
C PRO A 94 -4.78 19.07 -3.67
N SER A 95 -5.94 18.98 -3.03
CA SER A 95 -6.91 17.93 -3.29
C SER A 95 -7.54 18.15 -4.65
N THR A 96 -7.48 17.14 -5.52
CA THR A 96 -8.21 17.13 -6.79
C THR A 96 -9.71 16.88 -6.63
N ARG A 97 -10.15 16.46 -5.43
CA ARG A 97 -11.55 16.12 -5.13
C ARG A 97 -12.31 17.24 -4.43
N PHE A 98 -11.62 18.06 -3.64
CA PHE A 98 -12.23 19.08 -2.80
C PHE A 98 -11.47 20.39 -2.92
N GLU A 99 -12.07 21.37 -3.58
CA GLU A 99 -11.48 22.69 -3.79
C GLU A 99 -11.16 23.38 -2.46
N GLY A 100 -9.98 23.97 -2.35
CA GLY A 100 -9.52 24.65 -1.14
C GLY A 100 -9.00 23.73 -0.03
N PHE A 101 -9.01 22.41 -0.22
CA PHE A 101 -8.44 21.45 0.72
C PHE A 101 -7.08 20.94 0.24
N ASN A 102 -6.14 20.81 1.17
CA ASN A 102 -4.85 20.17 0.92
C ASN A 102 -4.81 18.79 1.59
N LEU A 103 -4.19 17.84 0.91
CA LEU A 103 -3.83 16.54 1.44
C LEU A 103 -2.50 16.66 2.19
N GLU A 104 -2.47 16.08 3.38
CA GLU A 104 -1.24 15.98 4.17
C GLU A 104 -0.26 14.99 3.50
N PRO A 105 1.03 15.34 3.33
CA PRO A 105 2.02 14.44 2.73
C PRO A 105 2.09 13.07 3.42
N ALA A 106 1.95 13.04 4.75
CA ALA A 106 1.94 11.80 5.52
C ALA A 106 0.76 10.87 5.15
N LEU A 107 -0.39 11.44 4.76
CA LEU A 107 -1.55 10.67 4.30
C LEU A 107 -1.27 10.04 2.93
N ILE A 108 -0.69 10.80 2.00
CA ILE A 108 -0.30 10.31 0.67
C ILE A 108 0.77 9.21 0.81
N TYR A 109 1.77 9.42 1.67
CA TYR A 109 2.77 8.41 1.99
C TYR A 109 2.14 7.10 2.48
N ARG A 110 1.17 7.18 3.38
CA ARG A 110 0.45 6.02 3.90
C ARG A 110 -0.23 5.26 2.76
N TRP A 111 -1.04 5.92 1.95
CA TRP A 111 -1.73 5.23 0.85
C TRP A 111 -0.76 4.58 -0.12
N ARG A 112 0.23 5.35 -0.58
CA ARG A 112 1.15 4.92 -1.64
C ARG A 112 2.16 3.87 -1.19
N PHE A 113 2.91 4.16 -0.14
CA PHE A 113 3.97 3.28 0.31
C PHE A 113 3.45 2.20 1.24
N VAL A 114 2.62 2.55 2.23
CA VAL A 114 2.22 1.60 3.27
C VAL A 114 1.12 0.67 2.77
N GLU A 115 -0.01 1.21 2.33
CA GLU A 115 -1.19 0.40 1.98
C GLU A 115 -1.05 -0.27 0.62
N HIS A 116 -0.55 0.46 -0.40
CA HIS A 116 -0.38 -0.10 -1.73
C HIS A 116 0.94 -0.85 -1.86
N PHE A 117 2.10 -0.18 -1.86
CA PHE A 117 3.35 -0.90 -2.15
C PHE A 117 3.70 -1.96 -1.10
N ALA A 118 3.91 -1.57 0.15
CA ALA A 118 4.31 -2.51 1.18
C ALA A 118 3.18 -3.49 1.54
N GLY A 119 1.93 -3.04 1.53
CA GLY A 119 0.76 -3.86 1.81
C GLY A 119 0.46 -4.88 0.71
N TRP A 120 0.36 -4.48 -0.56
CA TRP A 120 0.04 -5.40 -1.66
C TRP A 120 1.15 -6.42 -1.94
N PHE A 121 2.41 -6.02 -1.77
CA PHE A 121 3.55 -6.94 -1.92
C PHE A 121 3.83 -7.77 -0.66
N GLY A 122 2.97 -7.66 0.37
CA GLY A 122 3.07 -8.46 1.60
C GLY A 122 4.28 -8.14 2.48
N LEU A 123 4.94 -7.00 2.27
CA LEU A 123 6.16 -6.60 2.98
C LEU A 123 5.91 -6.25 4.45
N ILE A 124 4.67 -5.92 4.78
CA ILE A 124 4.21 -5.54 6.11
C ILE A 124 2.87 -6.19 6.44
N GLU A 125 2.60 -6.29 7.73
CA GLU A 125 1.27 -6.53 8.26
C GLU A 125 0.69 -5.20 8.77
N ILE A 126 -0.54 -4.88 8.36
CA ILE A 126 -1.25 -3.69 8.81
C ILE A 126 -2.29 -4.11 9.85
N ARG A 127 -2.07 -3.70 11.10
CA ARG A 127 -3.10 -3.74 12.13
C ARG A 127 -3.82 -2.40 12.09
N LYS A 128 -5.11 -2.42 11.74
CA LYS A 128 -5.93 -1.23 11.89
C LYS A 128 -5.96 -0.88 13.39
N GLY A 129 -5.37 0.26 13.76
CA GLY A 129 -5.85 1.00 14.93
C GLY A 129 -7.36 1.19 14.75
N THR A 130 -8.08 1.16 15.87
CA THR A 130 -9.54 1.33 16.05
C THR A 130 -10.44 1.46 14.80
N ASN A 131 -11.61 0.80 14.78
CA ASN A 131 -12.61 0.70 13.68
C ASN A 131 -13.07 1.98 12.93
N ASP A 132 -12.41 3.12 13.07
CA ASP A 132 -12.62 4.33 12.31
C ASP A 132 -11.97 4.24 10.91
N VAL A 133 -12.78 4.44 9.87
CA VAL A 133 -12.34 4.51 8.47
C VAL A 133 -11.43 5.73 8.24
N PHE A 134 -11.45 6.69 9.16
CA PHE A 134 -10.59 7.86 9.19
C PHE A 134 -9.34 7.71 10.07
N ASP A 135 -9.10 6.52 10.67
CA ASP A 135 -7.97 6.32 11.55
C ASP A 135 -6.65 6.56 10.79
N ARG A 136 -5.93 7.60 11.23
CA ARG A 136 -4.61 7.98 10.69
C ARG A 136 -3.50 7.11 11.28
N GLN A 137 -3.82 6.26 12.25
CA GLN A 137 -2.89 5.48 13.05
C GLN A 137 -2.82 4.02 12.58
N ALA A 138 -2.59 3.81 11.28
CA ALA A 138 -2.28 2.47 10.79
C ALA A 138 -1.01 1.97 11.50
N ILE A 139 -1.14 0.97 12.37
CA ILE A 139 -0.01 0.33 13.05
C ILE A 139 0.51 -0.77 12.13
N ILE A 140 1.79 -0.71 11.80
CA ILE A 140 2.42 -1.63 10.86
C ILE A 140 3.63 -2.32 11.47
N GLN A 141 3.84 -3.55 11.03
CA GLN A 141 5.01 -4.36 11.36
C GLN A 141 5.55 -5.02 10.10
N LYS A 142 6.88 -5.18 10.01
CA LYS A 142 7.55 -5.88 8.92
C LYS A 142 7.14 -7.35 8.90
N ALA A 143 6.71 -7.84 7.75
CA ALA A 143 6.34 -9.24 7.56
C ALA A 143 7.57 -10.14 7.37
N ALA A 144 7.39 -11.46 7.50
CA ALA A 144 8.47 -12.44 7.34
C ALA A 144 9.11 -12.38 5.94
N ILE A 145 8.27 -12.31 4.90
CA ILE A 145 8.67 -12.29 3.49
C ILE A 145 9.59 -11.12 3.12
N PHE A 146 9.57 -10.04 3.90
CA PHE A 146 10.46 -8.91 3.69
C PHE A 146 11.93 -9.34 3.66
N SER A 147 12.32 -10.22 4.58
CA SER A 147 13.72 -10.63 4.74
C SER A 147 14.19 -11.53 3.59
N GLU A 148 13.26 -12.20 2.91
CA GLU A 148 13.54 -12.99 1.72
C GLU A 148 13.80 -12.09 0.50
N LEU A 149 13.15 -10.91 0.48
CA LEU A 149 13.18 -9.98 -0.64
C LEU A 149 14.28 -8.93 -0.60
N PHE A 150 14.57 -8.43 0.59
CA PHE A 150 15.44 -7.28 0.77
C PHE A 150 16.58 -7.66 1.71
N GLN A 151 17.75 -7.93 1.11
CA GLN A 151 19.01 -7.99 1.83
C GLN A 151 19.55 -6.57 1.94
N VAL A 152 19.40 -5.97 3.12
CA VAL A 152 19.93 -4.64 3.41
C VAL A 152 21.21 -4.80 4.19
N ASP A 153 22.34 -4.82 3.49
CA ASP A 153 23.64 -4.88 4.15
C ASP A 153 24.01 -3.51 4.71
N ALA A 154 24.37 -3.48 6.00
CA ALA A 154 25.01 -2.32 6.57
C ALA A 154 26.40 -2.18 5.93
N GLN A 155 26.55 -1.24 5.01
CA GLN A 155 27.87 -0.80 4.57
C GLN A 155 28.62 -0.31 5.81
N LYS A 156 29.66 -1.05 6.23
CA LYS A 156 30.63 -0.56 7.21
C LYS A 156 31.29 0.65 6.59
N GLY A 157 30.81 1.84 6.93
CA GLY A 157 31.43 3.09 6.49
C GLY A 157 32.87 3.11 6.95
N SER A 158 33.79 2.83 6.02
CA SER A 158 35.21 3.07 6.24
C SER A 158 35.38 4.58 6.11
N VAL A 159 35.34 5.28 7.25
CA VAL A 159 35.85 6.64 7.34
C VAL A 159 37.33 6.58 6.95
N LYS A 160 37.69 7.20 5.83
CA LYS A 160 39.06 7.57 5.51
C LYS A 160 39.28 9.02 5.89
#